data_AF-A0A3S4JRC6-F1
#
_entry.id   AF-A0A3S4JRC6-F1
#
_cell.length_a   1.000
_cell.length_b   1.000
_cell.length_c   1.000
_cell.angle_alpha   90.00
_cell.angle_beta   90.00
_cell.angle_gamma   90.00
#
_symmetry.space_group_name_H-M   'P 1'
#
loop_
_entity.id
_entity.type
_entity.pdbx_description
1 polymer ?
#
loop_
_entity_poly.entity_id
_entity_poly.type
_entity_poly.pdbx_seq_one_letter_code
_entity_poly.pdbx_strand_id
1 'polypeptide(L)'
;MATHFARGILTEGHLISVRLPSPCHIEARNLPAHRRTRFLASRGLLAELMFMLYGTSELPEIAIQAKGKPVFRDKNLPAFSISYAGNMVGVALTTEGGMRSGYGITASHTRLP
;
A
#
# COMPACT_ATOMS: atom_id res chain seq x y z
N MET A 1 15.82 12.04 -3.36
CA MET A 1 14.86 10.98 -2.98
C MET A 1 13.47 11.58 -3.04
N ALA A 2 12.54 10.98 -3.79
CA ALA A 2 11.15 11.45 -3.83
C ALA A 2 10.26 10.45 -3.09
N THR A 3 9.47 10.97 -2.15
CA THR A 3 8.44 10.20 -1.45
C THR A 3 7.09 10.78 -1.83
N HIS A 4 6.25 9.96 -2.44
CA HIS A 4 4.89 10.31 -2.81
C HIS A 4 3.95 9.75 -1.76
N PHE A 5 2.95 10.54 -1.37
CA PHE A 5 1.99 10.14 -0.37
C PHE A 5 0.57 10.35 -0.90
N ALA A 6 -0.30 9.38 -0.62
CA ALA A 6 -1.72 9.51 -0.85
C ALA A 6 -2.48 9.08 0.42
N ARG A 7 -3.62 9.72 0.65
CA ARG A 7 -4.52 9.42 1.77
C ARG A 7 -5.95 9.25 1.30
N GLY A 8 -6.68 8.37 1.95
CA GLY A 8 -8.08 8.08 1.68
C GLY A 8 -8.85 7.92 2.98
N ILE A 9 -10.16 8.18 2.92
CA ILE A 9 -11.07 8.00 4.05
C ILE A 9 -11.75 6.63 3.90
N LEU A 10 -11.58 5.76 4.90
CA LEU A 10 -12.21 4.45 5.04
C LEU A 10 -13.71 4.63 5.29
N THR A 11 -14.44 4.95 4.24
CA THR A 11 -15.90 4.92 4.23
C THR A 11 -16.33 3.58 3.64
N GLU A 12 -17.29 2.90 4.28
CA GLU A 12 -17.77 1.60 3.79
C GLU A 12 -18.17 1.69 2.31
N GLY A 13 -17.57 0.83 1.48
CA GLY A 13 -17.86 0.76 0.04
C GLY A 13 -17.20 1.82 -0.86
N HIS A 14 -16.51 2.83 -0.31
CA HIS A 14 -16.09 4.00 -1.11
C HIS A 14 -14.63 3.96 -1.62
N LEU A 15 -13.78 3.08 -1.08
CA LEU A 15 -12.37 2.94 -1.50
C LEU A 15 -12.13 1.60 -2.20
N ILE A 16 -12.94 1.29 -3.21
CA ILE A 16 -12.70 0.15 -4.10
C ILE A 16 -12.19 0.71 -5.42
N SER A 17 -10.88 0.66 -5.64
CA SER A 17 -10.27 1.02 -6.93
C SER A 17 -10.58 -0.06 -7.96
N VAL A 18 -10.89 0.36 -9.19
CA VAL A 18 -11.09 -0.55 -10.35
C VAL A 18 -9.79 -1.29 -10.71
N ARG A 19 -8.64 -0.76 -10.30
CA ARG A 19 -7.30 -1.31 -10.58
C ARG A 19 -6.86 -2.37 -9.57
N LEU A 20 -7.76 -2.74 -8.66
CA LEU A 20 -7.48 -3.75 -7.66
C LEU A 20 -7.68 -5.16 -8.25
N PRO A 21 -6.66 -6.02 -8.25
CA PRO A 21 -6.76 -7.32 -8.89
C PRO A 21 -7.62 -8.29 -8.07
N SER A 22 -8.27 -9.23 -8.74
CA SER A 22 -9.15 -10.26 -8.14
C SER A 22 -8.58 -10.99 -6.91
N PRO A 23 -7.28 -11.35 -6.84
CA PRO A 23 -6.69 -11.98 -5.66
C PRO A 23 -6.83 -11.12 -4.40
N CYS A 24 -6.75 -9.80 -4.51
CA CYS A 24 -6.95 -8.90 -3.36
C CYS A 24 -8.40 -8.96 -2.85
N HIS A 25 -9.39 -9.12 -3.74
CA HIS A 25 -10.78 -9.31 -3.33
C HIS A 25 -11.00 -10.65 -2.63
N ILE A 26 -10.32 -11.71 -3.08
CA ILE A 26 -10.39 -13.04 -2.47
C ILE A 26 -9.75 -13.01 -1.07
N GLU A 27 -8.54 -12.46 -0.93
CA GLU A 27 -7.90 -12.29 0.38
C GLU A 27 -8.76 -11.45 1.33
N ALA A 28 -9.36 -10.37 0.82
CA ALA A 28 -10.23 -9.51 1.59
C ALA A 28 -11.47 -10.25 2.12
N ARG A 29 -12.01 -11.23 1.38
CA ARG A 29 -13.14 -12.06 1.86
C ARG A 29 -12.73 -13.00 2.99
N ASN A 30 -11.47 -13.40 3.06
CA ASN A 30 -10.94 -14.24 4.13
C ASN A 30 -10.61 -13.44 5.41
N LEU A 31 -10.66 -12.10 5.35
CA LEU A 31 -10.40 -11.23 6.49
C LEU A 31 -11.68 -10.85 7.25
N PRO A 32 -11.61 -10.60 8.57
CA PRO A 32 -12.70 -10.03 9.33
C PRO A 32 -13.19 -8.71 8.75
N ALA A 33 -14.49 -8.41 8.85
CA ALA A 33 -15.10 -7.21 8.24
C ALA A 33 -14.35 -5.90 8.55
N HIS A 34 -13.93 -5.69 9.80
CA HIS A 34 -13.18 -4.52 10.23
C HIS A 34 -11.77 -4.39 9.56
N ARG A 35 -11.15 -5.52 9.19
CA ARG A 35 -9.86 -5.55 8.47
C ARG A 35 -10.06 -5.54 6.96
N ARG A 36 -11.15 -6.13 6.47
CA ARG A 36 -11.50 -6.20 5.05
C ARG A 36 -11.56 -4.81 4.42
N THR A 37 -12.27 -3.87 5.04
CA THR A 37 -12.39 -2.50 4.54
C THR A 37 -11.03 -1.79 4.51
N ARG A 38 -10.23 -1.93 5.56
CA ARG A 38 -8.87 -1.37 5.65
C ARG A 38 -7.94 -1.94 4.58
N PHE A 39 -8.01 -3.26 4.37
CA PHE A 39 -7.21 -3.97 3.38
C PHE A 39 -7.56 -3.53 1.96
N LEU A 40 -8.84 -3.54 1.59
CA LEU A 40 -9.27 -3.11 0.25
C LEU A 40 -8.92 -1.65 -0.03
N ALA A 41 -9.18 -0.77 0.93
CA ALA A 41 -8.90 0.64 0.80
C ALA A 41 -7.41 0.97 0.65
N SER A 42 -6.57 0.36 1.50
CA SER A 42 -5.11 0.55 1.40
C SER A 42 -4.55 0.04 0.08
N ARG A 43 -5.02 -1.12 -0.39
CA ARG A 43 -4.59 -1.70 -1.67
C ARG A 43 -5.09 -0.90 -2.86
N GLY A 44 -6.34 -0.45 -2.84
CA GLY A 44 -6.89 0.39 -3.91
C GLY A 44 -6.17 1.73 -4.01
N LEU A 45 -5.88 2.35 -2.87
CA LEU A 45 -5.14 3.62 -2.85
C LEU A 45 -3.69 3.46 -3.32
N LEU A 46 -3.03 2.36 -2.94
CA LEU A 46 -1.73 2.00 -3.48
C LEU A 46 -1.78 1.75 -5.00
N ALA A 47 -2.86 1.14 -5.51
CA ALA A 47 -3.05 0.87 -6.93
C ALA A 47 -3.20 2.17 -7.74
N GLU A 48 -4.00 3.12 -7.25
CA GLU A 48 -4.11 4.45 -7.87
C GLU A 48 -2.78 5.20 -7.82
N LEU A 49 -2.05 5.14 -6.69
CA LEU A 49 -0.76 5.81 -6.58
C LEU A 49 0.29 5.19 -7.52
N MET A 50 0.29 3.86 -7.66
CA MET A 50 1.11 3.15 -8.65
C MET A 50 0.74 3.52 -10.08
N PHE A 51 -0.56 3.61 -10.39
CA PHE A 51 -1.00 4.06 -11.71
C PHE A 51 -0.59 5.50 -12.01
N MET A 52 -0.74 6.42 -11.06
CA MET A 52 -0.38 7.83 -11.25
C MET A 52 1.13 8.02 -11.44
N LEU A 53 1.96 7.23 -10.76
CA LEU A 53 3.43 7.41 -10.79
C LEU A 53 4.13 6.55 -11.86
N TYR A 54 3.61 5.34 -12.11
CA TYR A 54 4.25 4.34 -12.97
C TYR A 54 3.37 3.88 -14.13
N GLY A 55 2.11 4.33 -14.22
CA GLY A 55 1.18 3.92 -15.29
C GLY A 55 0.72 2.46 -15.18
N THR A 56 0.90 1.80 -14.03
CA THR A 56 0.52 0.38 -13.86
C THR A 56 -0.99 0.22 -13.91
N SER A 57 -1.48 -0.60 -14.84
CA SER A 57 -2.92 -0.81 -14.99
C SER A 57 -3.55 -1.55 -13.81
N GLU A 58 -2.78 -2.44 -13.17
CA GLU A 58 -3.18 -3.21 -11.99
C GLU A 58 -2.15 -3.10 -10.88
N LEU A 59 -2.59 -3.32 -9.63
CA LEU A 59 -1.71 -3.34 -8.48
C LEU A 59 -0.68 -4.49 -8.60
N PRO A 60 0.63 -4.22 -8.53
CA PRO A 60 1.64 -5.26 -8.55
C PRO A 60 1.52 -6.23 -7.38
N GLU A 61 2.02 -7.45 -7.54
CA GLU A 61 1.96 -8.47 -6.50
C GLU A 61 2.73 -8.04 -5.23
N ILE A 62 2.12 -8.27 -4.07
CA ILE A 62 2.66 -7.86 -2.77
C ILE A 62 2.95 -9.10 -1.94
N ALA A 63 4.19 -9.23 -1.49
CA ALA A 63 4.64 -10.26 -0.56
C ALA A 63 4.80 -9.69 0.85
N ILE A 64 4.61 -10.53 1.86
CA ILE A 64 4.90 -10.20 3.26
C ILE A 64 6.31 -10.72 3.58
N GLN A 65 7.23 -9.83 3.94
CA GLN A 65 8.57 -10.23 4.41
C GLN A 65 8.51 -10.82 5.82
N ALA A 66 9.60 -11.49 6.24
CA ALA A 66 9.76 -12.15 7.54
C ALA A 66 9.47 -11.28 8.79
N LYS A 67 9.34 -9.96 8.65
CA LYS A 67 8.96 -9.01 9.72
C LYS A 67 7.51 -8.53 9.64
N GLY A 68 6.66 -9.16 8.83
CA GLY A 68 5.28 -8.72 8.61
C GLY A 68 5.14 -7.47 7.73
N LYS A 69 6.25 -6.98 7.16
CA LYS A 69 6.25 -5.79 6.30
C LYS A 69 5.81 -6.16 4.89
N PRO A 70 4.74 -5.55 4.35
CA PRO A 70 4.35 -5.74 2.96
C PRO A 70 5.34 -5.02 2.03
N VAL A 71 5.76 -5.71 0.98
CA VAL A 71 6.62 -5.18 -0.09
C VAL A 71 6.16 -5.71 -1.44
N PHE A 72 6.48 -5.00 -2.52
CA PHE A 72 6.26 -5.58 -3.84
C PHE A 72 7.17 -6.77 -4.06
N ARG A 73 6.65 -7.77 -4.79
CA ARG A 73 7.40 -8.96 -5.16
C ARG A 73 8.51 -8.63 -6.16
N ASP A 74 8.24 -7.68 -7.05
CA ASP A 74 9.26 -7.11 -7.94
C ASP A 74 10.16 -6.14 -7.17
N LYS A 75 11.46 -6.40 -7.21
CA LYS A 75 12.51 -5.60 -6.54
C LYS A 75 12.82 -4.29 -7.28
N ASN A 76 12.38 -4.16 -8.54
CA ASN A 76 12.53 -2.93 -9.31
C ASN A 76 11.46 -1.89 -8.97
N LEU A 77 10.40 -2.32 -8.28
CA LEU A 77 9.36 -1.42 -7.82
C LEU A 77 9.78 -0.68 -6.54
N PRO A 78 9.28 0.55 -6.35
CA PRO A 78 9.57 1.34 -5.16
C PRO A 78 9.08 0.66 -3.89
N ALA A 79 9.76 0.97 -2.78
CA ALA A 79 9.25 0.58 -1.48
C ALA A 79 8.00 1.39 -1.12
N PHE A 80 7.07 0.77 -0.40
CA PHE A 80 5.89 1.45 0.12
C PHE A 80 5.69 1.21 1.61
N SER A 81 4.89 2.06 2.23
CA SER A 81 4.37 1.89 3.58
C SER A 81 2.88 2.22 3.63
N ILE A 82 2.17 1.56 4.55
CA ILE A 82 0.74 1.73 4.76
C ILE A 82 0.54 2.08 6.24
N SER A 83 -0.18 3.17 6.50
CA SER A 83 -0.49 3.67 7.83
C SER A 83 -1.99 3.86 7.98
N TYR A 84 -2.50 3.62 9.18
CA TYR A 84 -3.92 3.80 9.51
C TYR A 84 -4.03 4.78 10.68
N ALA A 85 -4.91 5.77 10.56
CA ALA A 85 -5.18 6.76 11.59
C ALA A 85 -6.70 6.94 11.72
N GLY A 86 -7.31 6.28 12.70
CA GLY A 86 -8.77 6.26 12.85
C GLY A 86 -9.47 5.64 11.64
N ASN A 87 -10.29 6.44 10.96
CA ASN A 87 -10.94 6.09 9.70
C ASN A 87 -10.15 6.55 8.46
N MET A 88 -8.91 7.00 8.59
CA MET A 88 -8.04 7.36 7.47
C MET A 88 -7.02 6.26 7.19
N VAL A 89 -6.74 6.08 5.90
CA VAL A 89 -5.63 5.26 5.41
C VAL A 89 -4.67 6.15 4.64
N GLY A 90 -3.38 6.02 4.95
CA GLY A 90 -2.28 6.68 4.25
C GLY A 90 -1.37 5.65 3.61
N VAL A 91 -0.92 5.91 2.40
CA VAL A 91 0.08 5.11 1.70
C VAL A 91 1.19 6.03 1.24
N ALA A 92 2.43 5.66 1.55
CA ALA A 92 3.61 6.34 1.04
C ALA A 92 4.35 5.41 0.07
N LEU A 93 4.85 5.97 -1.02
CA LEU A 93 5.70 5.33 -2.01
C LEU A 93 7.02 6.08 -2.10
N THR A 94 8.11 5.38 -1.78
CA THR A 94 9.46 5.93 -1.80
C THR A 94 10.20 5.38 -3.01
N THR A 95 10.49 6.25 -3.97
CA THR A 95 11.31 5.89 -5.13
C THR A 95 12.77 5.95 -4.68
N GLU A 96 13.30 4.84 -4.19
CA GLU A 96 14.74 4.70 -4.06
C GLU A 96 15.32 4.61 -5.47
N GLY A 97 15.87 5.73 -5.94
CA GLY A 97 16.69 5.75 -7.15
C GLY A 97 17.85 4.78 -6.92
N GLY A 98 17.82 3.68 -7.67
CA GLY A 98 18.78 2.58 -7.72
C GLY A 98 19.88 2.59 -6.66
N MET A 99 19.69 1.85 -5.57
CA MET A 99 20.79 1.09 -4.96
C MET A 99 20.26 -0.07 -4.13
N ARG A 100 20.52 -1.27 -4.64
CA ARG A 100 20.45 -2.53 -3.89
C ARG A 100 21.25 -2.38 -2.59
N SER A 101 20.60 -2.24 -1.44
CA SER A 101 21.11 -2.78 -0.19
C SER A 101 20.06 -2.73 0.91
N GLY A 102 19.52 -3.91 1.26
CA GLY A 102 19.56 -4.43 2.64
C GLY A 102 19.06 -3.62 3.84
N TYR A 103 18.55 -2.41 3.70
CA TYR A 103 18.07 -1.61 4.82
C TYR A 103 16.58 -1.40 4.67
N GLY A 104 15.85 -2.19 5.45
CA GLY A 104 14.41 -2.01 5.61
C GLY A 104 14.14 -0.56 6.00
N ILE A 105 13.44 0.16 5.11
CA ILE A 105 12.84 1.45 5.45
C ILE A 105 11.92 1.17 6.64
N THR A 106 12.43 1.44 7.84
CA THR A 106 11.64 1.38 9.06
C THR A 106 10.80 2.64 8.99
N ALA A 107 9.49 2.49 8.76
CA ALA A 107 8.59 3.61 8.87
C ALA A 107 8.65 4.07 10.33
N SER A 108 9.51 5.05 10.61
CA SER A 108 9.61 5.71 11.90
C SER A 108 8.25 6.33 12.15
N HIS A 109 7.58 5.75 13.14
CA HIS A 109 6.35 6.23 13.74
C HIS A 109 6.55 7.70 14.14
N THR A 110 6.16 8.62 13.27
CA THR A 110 6.13 10.04 13.59
C THR A 110 4.90 10.24 14.47
N ARG A 111 5.10 10.21 15.79
CA ARG A 111 4.20 10.90 16.71
C ARG A 111 4.25 12.37 16.31
N LEU A 112 3.12 12.90 15.86
CA LEU A 112 2.87 14.33 15.86
C LEU A 112 2.56 14.77 17.31
N PRO A 113 2.86 16.03 17.67
CA PRO A 113 3.03 16.51 19.05
C PRO A 113 1.80 16.33 19.95
#